data_AF-A0A963VP75-F1
#
_entry.id   AF-A0A963VP75-F1
#
_cell.length_a   1.000
_cell.length_b   1.000
_cell.length_c   1.000
_cell.angle_alpha   90.00
_cell.angle_beta   90.00
_cell.angle_gamma   90.00
#
_symmetry.space_group_name_H-M   'P 1'
#
loop_
_entity.id
_entity.type
_entity.pdbx_description
1 polymer ?
#
loop_
_entity_poly.entity_id
_entity_poly.type
_entity_poly.pdbx_seq_one_letter_code
_entity_poly.pdbx_strand_id
1 'polypeptide(L)'
;MSALFGPTALVVPFENLRMGDVESVGGKNASLGEMIAHLPTGVNVPTGFATTAHAFRNFLAHDGLSERIKARLDALDVDDVRALAQAGAQIREMVESQPFPADLEQAIRDAFATLSQGTPDLSFAVRSSATAEDLPDASFAGQQETFLNVEGIDDILHKIKVVFASLYNDRAISYRVHKGFAHEHVALSAGIQRMVRSDLGAAGVMFTIDTESGFEDLVFITSSYGLGETVVQGAVNPDEFYVHKPMLRAGKRAIVRRSLGSKLIQMQFATAAEKAADKKLVKTTDVPTELRNRYSLTDADVEQLARYALVIEEHYGRAMDIEWGKDGKDGQLYILQARPETVKSQSAGKAEYRYKLKGKGTVLVEGRAIGQKIGTGPVRLVHNLSEMDKVQAGDVLVTDMTDPNWEPVMKRASAIVTNRGGRTCHAAIIARELGIPAVVGCGDATDQLKEGVLVTVSCAEGDTGFVYDGLLETEVQQVERGAMPEVPVKIMMNVGNPQLAFDFCQLPNAGVGLARLEFIINNNIGVHPKAILDYPAVDADLKKAVESVARGHASPRAFYVDRVAEGVATIAAAFWPKPVIVRMSDFKSNEYRTLIGGSRYEP
;
A
#
# COMPACT_ATOMS: atom_id res chain seq x y z
N MET A 1 28.66 -9.70 0.21
CA MET A 1 28.94 -9.71 1.66
C MET A 1 29.86 -8.56 2.01
N SER A 2 29.43 -7.72 2.94
CA SER A 2 30.26 -6.74 3.63
C SER A 2 31.31 -7.46 4.48
N ALA A 3 32.44 -6.81 4.74
CA ALA A 3 33.51 -7.38 5.57
C ALA A 3 33.24 -7.23 7.09
N LEU A 4 32.00 -6.91 7.48
CA LEU A 4 31.62 -6.53 8.84
C LEU A 4 31.23 -7.72 9.74
N PHE A 5 31.01 -8.89 9.15
CA PHE A 5 30.78 -10.14 9.86
C PHE A 5 31.32 -11.33 9.05
N GLY A 6 31.62 -12.44 9.74
CA GLY A 6 32.16 -13.63 9.10
C GLY A 6 31.11 -14.37 8.25
N PRO A 7 31.52 -15.11 7.21
CA PRO A 7 30.59 -15.85 6.33
C PRO A 7 29.82 -16.95 7.07
N THR A 8 30.30 -17.38 8.23
CA THR A 8 29.66 -18.37 9.11
C THR A 8 28.94 -17.73 10.29
N ALA A 9 28.76 -16.41 10.31
CA ALA A 9 27.99 -15.74 11.37
C ALA A 9 26.56 -16.28 11.39
N LEU A 10 26.04 -16.56 12.58
CA LEU A 10 24.69 -17.09 12.77
C LEU A 10 23.65 -15.97 12.95
N VAL A 11 24.04 -14.93 13.68
CA VAL A 11 23.22 -13.76 13.99
C VAL A 11 24.07 -12.50 13.78
N VAL A 12 23.48 -11.46 13.21
CA VAL A 12 24.16 -10.20 12.89
C VAL A 12 23.27 -9.01 13.32
N PRO A 13 23.78 -8.05 14.12
CA PRO A 13 23.08 -6.79 14.40
C PRO A 13 22.84 -5.98 13.13
N PHE A 14 21.72 -5.26 13.05
CA PHE A 14 21.38 -4.49 11.85
C PHE A 14 22.43 -3.42 11.51
N GLU A 15 23.11 -2.84 12.49
CA GLU A 15 24.19 -1.86 12.30
C GLU A 15 25.34 -2.38 11.43
N ASN A 16 25.54 -3.70 11.41
CA ASN A 16 26.60 -4.37 10.67
C ASN A 16 26.17 -4.89 9.30
N LEU A 17 24.91 -4.71 8.92
CA LEU A 17 24.37 -5.14 7.62
C LEU A 17 24.47 -4.01 6.59
N ARG A 18 24.65 -4.38 5.32
CA ARG A 18 24.68 -3.47 4.16
C ARG A 18 23.83 -4.03 3.02
N MET A 19 23.51 -3.21 2.04
CA MET A 19 22.78 -3.68 0.85
C MET A 19 23.56 -4.77 0.06
N GLY A 20 24.87 -4.87 0.24
CA GLY A 20 25.68 -5.97 -0.31
C GLY A 20 25.52 -7.33 0.39
N ASP A 21 24.67 -7.43 1.43
CA ASP A 21 24.46 -8.61 2.26
C ASP A 21 23.16 -9.38 1.95
N VAL A 22 22.47 -9.06 0.84
CA VAL A 22 21.21 -9.70 0.44
C VAL A 22 21.28 -11.23 0.42
N GLU A 23 22.36 -11.82 -0.08
CA GLU A 23 22.57 -13.28 -0.09
C GLU A 23 22.68 -13.89 1.31
N SER A 24 23.09 -13.08 2.30
CA SER A 24 23.31 -13.52 3.68
C SER A 24 22.11 -13.31 4.58
N VAL A 25 21.30 -12.26 4.36
CA VAL A 25 20.19 -11.88 5.26
C VAL A 25 18.88 -11.54 4.54
N GLY A 26 18.82 -11.69 3.22
CA GLY A 26 17.69 -11.27 2.40
C GLY A 26 17.58 -9.75 2.22
N GLY A 27 16.73 -9.35 1.29
CA GLY A 27 16.54 -7.96 0.85
C GLY A 27 16.15 -7.00 1.97
N LYS A 28 15.15 -7.38 2.77
CA LYS A 28 14.57 -6.53 3.81
C LYS A 28 15.57 -6.20 4.91
N ASN A 29 16.24 -7.22 5.46
CA ASN A 29 17.22 -7.02 6.52
C ASN A 29 18.46 -6.27 6.01
N ALA A 30 18.90 -6.53 4.77
CA ALA A 30 19.99 -5.80 4.15
C ALA A 30 19.65 -4.31 3.99
N SER A 31 18.43 -3.99 3.53
CA SER A 31 17.95 -2.61 3.39
C SER A 31 17.78 -1.89 4.75
N LEU A 32 17.30 -2.59 5.77
CA LEU A 32 17.22 -2.05 7.13
C LEU A 32 18.60 -1.65 7.66
N GLY A 33 19.59 -2.53 7.53
CA GLY A 33 20.96 -2.24 7.94
C GLY A 33 21.60 -1.11 7.13
N GLU A 34 21.35 -1.07 5.83
CA GLU A 34 21.79 -0.01 4.93
C GLU A 34 21.30 1.37 5.41
N MET A 35 20.02 1.49 5.78
CA MET A 35 19.46 2.73 6.31
C MET A 35 20.02 3.09 7.69
N ILE A 36 20.13 2.13 8.61
CA ILE A 36 20.67 2.36 9.96
C ILE A 36 22.12 2.86 9.87
N ALA A 37 22.92 2.28 8.98
CA ALA A 37 24.34 2.59 8.86
C ALA A 37 24.62 3.93 8.16
N HIS A 38 23.87 4.25 7.10
CA HIS A 38 24.20 5.39 6.23
C HIS A 38 23.29 6.61 6.43
N LEU A 39 22.13 6.46 7.07
CA LEU A 39 21.16 7.55 7.27
C LEU A 39 20.88 7.89 8.75
N PRO A 40 21.87 7.86 9.68
CA PRO A 40 21.62 7.97 11.12
C PRO A 40 21.07 9.33 11.58
N THR A 41 21.24 10.38 10.78
CA THR A 41 20.71 11.73 11.06
C THR A 41 19.52 12.10 10.15
N GLY A 42 19.23 11.25 9.16
CA GLY A 42 18.25 11.51 8.11
C GLY A 42 16.94 10.76 8.29
N VAL A 43 16.97 9.58 8.92
CA VAL A 43 15.78 8.75 9.19
C VAL A 43 15.92 8.00 10.50
N ASN A 44 14.81 7.78 11.19
CA ASN A 44 14.78 6.93 12.38
C ASN A 44 14.37 5.50 11.97
N VAL A 45 15.25 4.52 12.18
CA VAL A 45 14.93 3.11 11.96
C VAL A 45 15.10 2.37 13.28
N PRO A 46 14.09 1.60 13.75
CA PRO A 46 14.25 0.78 14.94
C PRO A 46 15.33 -0.28 14.72
N THR A 47 16.26 -0.39 15.67
CA THR A 47 17.32 -1.40 15.63
C THR A 47 16.78 -2.82 15.94
N GLY A 48 17.64 -3.81 15.70
CA GLY A 48 17.35 -5.22 15.78
C GLY A 48 18.55 -6.08 15.35
N PHE A 49 18.28 -7.35 15.09
CA PHE A 49 19.27 -8.29 14.56
C PHE A 49 18.62 -9.24 13.56
N ALA A 50 19.42 -9.83 12.67
CA ALA A 50 18.99 -10.83 11.70
C ALA A 50 19.68 -12.18 11.98
N THR A 51 18.96 -13.29 11.82
CA THR A 51 19.59 -14.59 11.56
C THR A 51 20.12 -14.61 10.13
N THR A 52 21.15 -15.41 9.84
CA THR A 52 21.70 -15.49 8.47
C THR A 52 21.15 -16.67 7.68
N ALA A 53 21.29 -16.63 6.36
CA ALA A 53 21.07 -17.76 5.47
C ALA A 53 21.94 -18.96 5.85
N HIS A 54 23.14 -18.71 6.40
CA HIS A 54 23.99 -19.76 6.96
C HIS A 54 23.35 -20.41 8.21
N ALA A 55 22.83 -19.61 9.15
CA ALA A 55 22.08 -20.14 10.30
C ALA A 55 20.88 -20.98 9.89
N PHE A 56 20.11 -20.54 8.88
CA PHE A 56 18.98 -21.30 8.36
C PHE A 56 19.42 -22.65 7.76
N ARG A 57 20.49 -22.66 6.97
CA ARG A 57 21.06 -23.91 6.40
C ARG A 57 21.57 -24.85 7.51
N ASN A 58 22.25 -24.33 8.52
CA ASN A 58 22.72 -25.13 9.66
C ASN A 58 21.55 -25.72 10.45
N PHE A 59 20.49 -24.93 10.65
CA PHE A 59 19.25 -25.38 11.29
C PHE A 59 18.58 -26.52 10.49
N LEU A 60 18.48 -26.39 9.16
CA LEU A 60 17.91 -27.46 8.33
C LEU A 60 18.81 -28.70 8.24
N ALA A 61 20.13 -28.56 8.31
CA ALA A 61 21.05 -29.70 8.31
C ALA A 61 21.04 -30.47 9.65
N HIS A 62 20.60 -29.81 10.72
CA HIS A 62 20.52 -30.43 12.05
C HIS A 62 19.58 -31.64 12.03
N ASP A 63 20.04 -32.76 12.60
CA ASP A 63 19.35 -34.06 12.63
C ASP A 63 18.81 -34.56 11.28
N GLY A 64 19.40 -34.13 10.16
CA GLY A 64 19.03 -34.57 8.81
C GLY A 64 17.63 -34.08 8.36
N LEU A 65 17.17 -32.94 8.89
CA LEU A 65 15.87 -32.38 8.51
C LEU A 65 15.80 -32.03 7.02
N SER A 66 16.90 -31.51 6.45
CA SER A 66 16.99 -31.14 5.03
C SER A 66 16.68 -32.31 4.10
N GLU A 67 17.25 -33.47 4.37
CA GLU A 67 17.05 -34.70 3.60
C GLU A 67 15.61 -35.20 3.69
N ARG A 68 14.99 -35.09 4.88
CA ARG A 68 13.58 -35.47 5.09
C ARG A 68 12.62 -34.55 4.33
N ILE A 69 12.89 -33.24 4.33
CA ILE A 69 12.12 -32.26 3.56
C ILE A 69 12.27 -32.54 2.06
N LYS A 70 13.51 -32.75 1.59
CA LYS A 70 13.79 -33.07 0.18
C LYS A 70 13.05 -34.32 -0.27
N ALA A 71 13.13 -35.41 0.48
CA ALA A 71 12.41 -36.64 0.17
C ALA A 71 10.89 -36.44 0.08
N ARG A 72 10.31 -35.56 0.92
CA ARG A 72 8.88 -35.26 0.89
C ARG A 72 8.47 -34.43 -0.33
N LEU A 73 9.32 -33.49 -0.75
CA LEU A 73 9.10 -32.62 -1.92
C LEU A 73 9.35 -33.35 -3.24
N ASP A 74 10.37 -34.21 -3.32
CA ASP A 74 10.66 -34.99 -4.53
C ASP A 74 9.53 -35.96 -4.90
N ALA A 75 8.77 -36.43 -3.90
CA ALA A 75 7.60 -37.28 -4.08
C ALA A 75 6.28 -36.50 -4.30
N LEU A 76 6.32 -35.17 -4.29
CA LEU A 76 5.14 -34.32 -4.38
C LEU A 76 4.84 -33.93 -5.83
N ASP A 77 3.64 -34.22 -6.28
CA ASP A 77 3.03 -33.54 -7.42
C ASP A 77 2.40 -32.22 -6.93
N VAL A 78 2.94 -31.08 -7.39
CA VAL A 78 2.47 -29.75 -6.98
C VAL A 78 1.13 -29.36 -7.59
N ASP A 79 0.70 -30.04 -8.66
CA ASP A 79 -0.60 -29.80 -9.29
C ASP A 79 -1.74 -30.50 -8.51
N ASP A 80 -1.41 -31.46 -7.62
CA ASP A 80 -2.35 -31.99 -6.63
C ASP A 80 -2.40 -31.12 -5.37
N VAL A 81 -3.40 -30.23 -5.33
CA VAL A 81 -3.64 -29.29 -4.23
C VAL A 81 -3.75 -29.98 -2.86
N ARG A 82 -4.34 -31.18 -2.78
CA ARG A 82 -4.49 -31.89 -1.50
C ARG A 82 -3.15 -32.46 -1.05
N ALA A 83 -2.40 -33.07 -1.97
CA ALA A 83 -1.07 -33.59 -1.68
C ALA A 83 -0.11 -32.47 -1.27
N LEU A 84 -0.19 -31.31 -1.95
CA LEU A 84 0.57 -30.10 -1.65
C LEU A 84 0.27 -29.58 -0.24
N ALA A 85 -1.00 -29.41 0.11
CA ALA A 85 -1.40 -28.93 1.43
C ALA A 85 -0.93 -29.88 2.56
N GLN A 86 -1.04 -31.20 2.34
CA GLN A 86 -0.55 -32.19 3.29
C GLN A 86 0.99 -32.17 3.41
N ALA A 87 1.70 -32.08 2.30
CA ALA A 87 3.17 -32.01 2.28
C ALA A 87 3.67 -30.75 2.97
N GLY A 88 3.08 -29.59 2.64
CA GLY A 88 3.41 -28.31 3.26
C GLY A 88 3.17 -28.34 4.76
N ALA A 89 2.00 -28.81 5.22
CA ALA A 89 1.70 -28.92 6.65
C ALA A 89 2.70 -29.84 7.39
N GLN A 90 3.01 -31.01 6.83
CA GLN A 90 4.00 -31.93 7.40
C GLN A 90 5.39 -31.31 7.48
N ILE A 91 5.84 -30.62 6.43
CA ILE A 91 7.14 -29.94 6.43
C ILE A 91 7.20 -28.84 7.47
N ARG A 92 6.15 -28.02 7.58
CA ARG A 92 6.07 -26.96 8.59
C ARG A 92 6.12 -27.51 10.00
N GLU A 93 5.39 -28.58 10.28
CA GLU A 93 5.43 -29.27 11.59
C GLU A 93 6.83 -29.83 11.89
N MET A 94 7.51 -30.42 10.91
CA MET A 94 8.90 -30.88 11.07
C MET A 94 9.85 -29.72 11.39
N VAL A 95 9.71 -28.58 10.71
CA VAL A 95 10.52 -27.39 10.95
C VAL A 95 10.26 -26.78 12.33
N GLU A 96 9.00 -26.65 12.74
CA GLU A 96 8.65 -26.04 14.02
C GLU A 96 9.06 -26.91 15.23
N SER A 97 9.00 -28.24 15.08
CA SER A 97 9.37 -29.20 16.12
C SER A 97 10.89 -29.40 16.26
N GLN A 98 11.67 -29.11 15.22
CA GLN A 98 13.13 -29.28 15.23
C GLN A 98 13.79 -28.40 16.30
N PRO A 99 14.66 -28.94 17.19
CA PRO A 99 15.44 -28.11 18.11
C PRO A 99 16.42 -27.20 17.36
N PHE A 100 16.74 -26.05 17.94
CA PHE A 100 17.84 -25.24 17.39
C PHE A 100 19.18 -25.93 17.68
N PRO A 101 20.16 -25.84 16.75
CA PRO A 101 21.56 -26.05 17.09
C PRO A 101 21.96 -25.16 18.29
N ALA A 102 22.73 -25.71 19.23
CA ALA A 102 23.03 -25.03 20.50
C ALA A 102 23.77 -23.70 20.32
N ASP A 103 24.64 -23.62 19.32
CA ASP A 103 25.36 -22.40 18.94
C ASP A 103 24.44 -21.32 18.37
N LEU A 104 23.47 -21.72 17.52
CA LEU A 104 22.46 -20.82 16.98
C LEU A 104 21.52 -20.30 18.07
N GLU A 105 21.03 -21.18 18.96
CA GLU A 105 20.18 -20.75 20.07
C GLU A 105 20.93 -19.76 20.96
N GLN A 106 22.17 -20.06 21.35
CA GLN A 106 22.97 -19.17 22.19
C GLN A 106 23.20 -17.81 21.51
N ALA A 107 23.54 -17.79 20.22
CA ALA A 107 23.73 -16.55 19.48
C ALA A 107 22.47 -15.67 19.44
N ILE A 108 21.28 -16.27 19.31
CA ILE A 108 20.00 -15.55 19.36
C ILE A 108 19.74 -15.00 20.77
N ARG A 109 20.00 -15.79 21.82
CA ARG A 109 19.84 -15.36 23.22
C ARG A 109 20.76 -14.19 23.56
N ASP A 110 22.02 -14.22 23.11
CA ASP A 110 23.01 -13.17 23.35
C ASP A 110 22.62 -11.86 22.62
N ALA A 111 22.19 -11.96 21.36
CA ALA A 111 21.72 -10.82 20.59
C ALA A 111 20.46 -10.19 21.21
N PHE A 112 19.53 -11.02 21.68
CA PHE A 112 18.33 -10.56 22.39
C PHE A 112 18.66 -9.88 23.73
N ALA A 113 19.58 -10.43 24.52
CA ALA A 113 20.01 -9.82 25.77
C ALA A 113 20.63 -8.44 25.53
N THR A 114 21.45 -8.32 24.47
CA THR A 114 22.05 -7.04 24.05
C THR A 114 20.99 -6.03 23.60
N LEU A 115 20.02 -6.46 22.79
CA LEU A 115 18.98 -5.60 22.25
C LEU A 115 17.99 -5.13 23.33
N SER A 116 17.65 -6.01 24.29
CA SER A 116 16.70 -5.70 25.35
C SER A 116 17.32 -4.81 26.45
N GLN A 117 18.64 -4.88 26.66
CA GLN A 117 19.36 -4.15 27.70
C GLN A 117 18.73 -4.30 29.10
N GLY A 118 18.04 -5.42 29.36
CA GLY A 118 17.31 -5.64 30.62
C GLY A 118 16.07 -4.77 30.81
N THR A 119 15.59 -4.08 29.77
CA THR A 119 14.34 -3.32 29.82
C THR A 119 13.15 -4.29 29.82
N PRO A 120 12.34 -4.34 30.89
CA PRO A 120 11.13 -5.17 30.88
C PRO A 120 10.11 -4.62 29.88
N ASP A 121 9.23 -5.50 29.38
CA ASP A 121 8.09 -5.17 28.52
C ASP A 121 8.44 -4.60 27.12
N LEU A 122 9.65 -4.86 26.61
CA LEU A 122 9.94 -4.64 25.19
C LEU A 122 9.30 -5.73 24.34
N SER A 123 8.65 -5.30 23.25
CA SER A 123 8.13 -6.22 22.24
C SER A 123 8.82 -6.03 20.90
N PHE A 124 8.80 -7.09 20.10
CA PHE A 124 9.58 -7.21 18.87
C PHE A 124 8.67 -7.65 17.71
N ALA A 125 9.02 -7.21 16.51
CA ALA A 125 8.57 -7.79 15.26
C ALA A 125 9.55 -8.88 14.85
N VAL A 126 9.04 -10.07 14.51
CA VAL A 126 9.83 -11.14 13.90
C VAL A 126 9.35 -11.27 12.46
N ARG A 127 10.21 -10.85 11.53
CA ARG A 127 9.90 -10.74 10.09
C ARG A 127 10.75 -11.67 9.27
N SER A 128 10.18 -12.21 8.23
CA SER A 128 10.87 -12.96 7.20
C SER A 128 11.61 -12.03 6.22
N SER A 129 12.78 -12.45 5.77
CA SER A 129 13.60 -11.77 4.76
C SER A 129 14.26 -12.81 3.88
N ALA A 130 13.70 -13.07 2.69
CA ALA A 130 14.23 -14.11 1.81
C ALA A 130 15.35 -13.57 0.92
N THR A 131 16.30 -14.46 0.62
CA THR A 131 17.43 -14.20 -0.29
C THR A 131 16.99 -13.98 -1.74
N ALA A 132 15.82 -14.51 -2.13
CA ALA A 132 15.28 -14.43 -3.49
C ALA A 132 14.11 -13.42 -3.64
N GLU A 133 13.81 -12.62 -2.61
CA GLU A 133 12.63 -11.73 -2.59
C GLU A 133 12.69 -10.56 -3.59
N ASP A 134 13.89 -10.16 -4.00
CA ASP A 134 14.13 -9.00 -4.87
C ASP A 134 14.42 -9.37 -6.34
N LEU A 135 14.19 -10.63 -6.75
CA LEU A 135 14.38 -11.01 -8.15
C LEU A 135 13.33 -10.31 -9.04
N PRO A 136 13.72 -9.74 -10.21
CA PRO A 136 12.84 -8.92 -11.06
C PRO A 136 11.50 -9.56 -11.46
N ASP A 137 11.44 -10.89 -11.47
CA ASP A 137 10.27 -11.69 -11.86
C ASP A 137 9.60 -12.43 -10.68
N ALA A 138 9.99 -12.10 -9.44
CA ALA A 138 9.53 -12.78 -8.23
C ALA A 138 9.12 -11.81 -7.10
N SER A 139 7.93 -11.23 -7.19
CA SER A 139 7.31 -10.56 -6.05
C SER A 139 6.77 -11.62 -5.07
N PHE A 140 7.54 -11.95 -4.04
CA PHE A 140 7.05 -12.75 -2.88
C PHE A 140 6.19 -11.90 -1.92
N ALA A 141 5.67 -10.75 -2.38
CA ALA A 141 4.94 -9.79 -1.57
C ALA A 141 3.74 -10.45 -0.86
N GLY A 142 3.68 -10.29 0.46
CA GLY A 142 2.60 -10.80 1.30
C GLY A 142 2.56 -12.33 1.49
N GLN A 143 3.59 -13.07 1.08
CA GLN A 143 3.60 -14.55 1.19
C GLN A 143 4.25 -15.09 2.48
N GLN A 144 5.03 -14.27 3.17
CA GLN A 144 5.86 -14.71 4.28
C GLN A 144 5.35 -14.16 5.61
N GLU A 145 5.56 -14.90 6.69
CA GLU A 145 4.96 -14.58 7.98
C GLU A 145 5.69 -13.46 8.72
N THR A 146 4.91 -12.52 9.23
CA THR A 146 5.36 -11.46 10.13
C THR A 146 4.60 -11.57 11.44
N PHE A 147 5.33 -11.65 12.55
CA PHE A 147 4.76 -11.64 13.89
C PHE A 147 5.04 -10.31 14.55
N LEU A 148 3.99 -9.68 15.07
CA LEU A 148 4.07 -8.42 15.78
C LEU A 148 3.82 -8.65 17.28
N ASN A 149 4.37 -7.76 18.11
CA ASN A 149 4.18 -7.79 19.56
C ASN A 149 4.66 -9.09 20.24
N VAL A 150 5.79 -9.63 19.78
CA VAL A 150 6.44 -10.80 20.40
C VAL A 150 7.24 -10.34 21.61
N GLU A 151 7.05 -10.97 22.77
CA GLU A 151 7.69 -10.60 24.03
C GLU A 151 8.45 -11.79 24.62
N GLY A 152 9.67 -11.56 25.08
CA GLY A 152 10.48 -12.62 25.70
C GLY A 152 11.20 -13.52 24.68
N ILE A 153 12.29 -14.12 25.16
CA ILE A 153 13.22 -14.86 24.31
C ILE A 153 12.64 -16.18 23.79
N ASP A 154 11.85 -16.89 24.60
CA ASP A 154 11.32 -18.20 24.19
C ASP A 154 10.26 -18.06 23.09
N ASP A 155 9.42 -17.01 23.17
CA ASP A 155 8.48 -16.67 22.10
C ASP A 155 9.22 -16.21 20.83
N ILE A 156 10.31 -15.44 20.95
CA ILE A 156 11.15 -15.06 19.80
C ILE A 156 11.73 -16.31 19.13
N LEU A 157 12.31 -17.24 19.89
CA LEU A 157 12.84 -18.49 19.36
C LEU A 157 11.76 -19.29 18.64
N HIS A 158 10.57 -19.42 19.24
CA HIS A 158 9.45 -20.09 18.59
C HIS A 158 9.05 -19.38 17.29
N LYS A 159 8.89 -18.05 17.28
CA LYS A 159 8.51 -17.28 16.08
C LYS A 159 9.57 -17.32 14.98
N ILE A 160 10.87 -17.41 15.31
CA ILE A 160 11.91 -17.65 14.30
C ILE A 160 11.68 -18.99 13.59
N LYS A 161 11.31 -20.05 14.31
CA LYS A 161 10.99 -21.35 13.68
C LYS A 161 9.76 -21.26 12.79
N VAL A 162 8.71 -20.55 13.21
CA VAL A 162 7.51 -20.37 12.37
C VAL A 162 7.85 -19.55 11.12
N VAL A 163 8.69 -18.51 11.23
CA VAL A 163 9.22 -17.79 10.07
C VAL A 163 9.98 -18.75 9.15
N PHE A 164 10.88 -19.58 9.68
CA PHE A 164 11.60 -20.60 8.90
C PHE A 164 10.64 -21.59 8.22
N ALA A 165 9.57 -22.02 8.90
CA ALA A 165 8.54 -22.89 8.37
C ALA A 165 7.75 -22.22 7.23
N SER A 166 7.55 -20.90 7.28
CA SER A 166 6.79 -20.15 6.25
C SER A 166 7.42 -20.23 4.86
N LEU A 167 8.72 -20.54 4.76
CA LEU A 167 9.36 -20.85 3.47
C LEU A 167 8.72 -22.06 2.79
N TYR A 168 8.06 -22.94 3.53
CA TYR A 168 7.36 -24.13 3.08
C TYR A 168 5.83 -23.99 3.17
N ASN A 169 5.32 -22.77 3.13
CA ASN A 169 3.91 -22.53 2.84
C ASN A 169 3.55 -23.10 1.47
N ASP A 170 2.32 -23.58 1.32
CA ASP A 170 1.86 -24.31 0.14
C ASP A 170 2.08 -23.48 -1.14
N ARG A 171 1.78 -22.16 -1.06
CA ARG A 171 2.05 -21.19 -2.12
C ARG A 171 3.54 -21.05 -2.45
N ALA A 172 4.40 -20.97 -1.44
CA ALA A 172 5.84 -20.83 -1.64
C ALA A 172 6.48 -22.09 -2.25
N ILE A 173 5.93 -23.28 -1.95
CA ILE A 173 6.33 -24.54 -2.59
C ILE A 173 5.92 -24.53 -4.07
N SER A 174 4.63 -24.35 -4.37
CA SER A 174 4.11 -24.34 -5.74
C SER A 174 4.81 -23.29 -6.61
N TYR A 175 4.99 -22.07 -6.09
CA TYR A 175 5.66 -20.98 -6.80
C TYR A 175 7.08 -21.34 -7.25
N ARG A 176 7.88 -21.94 -6.36
CA ARG A 176 9.25 -22.34 -6.68
C ARG A 176 9.29 -23.44 -7.74
N VAL A 177 8.39 -24.41 -7.67
CA VAL A 177 8.32 -25.48 -8.67
C VAL A 177 7.93 -24.92 -10.04
N HIS A 178 6.91 -24.06 -10.14
CA HIS A 178 6.50 -23.46 -11.41
C HIS A 178 7.56 -22.56 -12.04
N LYS A 179 8.40 -21.90 -11.23
CA LYS A 179 9.54 -21.10 -11.71
C LYS A 179 10.80 -21.93 -11.98
N GLY A 180 10.78 -23.23 -11.69
CA GLY A 180 11.93 -24.12 -11.85
C GLY A 180 13.06 -23.86 -10.86
N PHE A 181 12.77 -23.26 -9.70
CA PHE A 181 13.77 -23.03 -8.65
C PHE A 181 13.95 -24.28 -7.80
N ALA A 182 15.19 -24.74 -7.65
CA ALA A 182 15.53 -25.79 -6.71
C ALA A 182 15.26 -25.32 -5.27
N HIS A 183 14.46 -26.08 -4.52
CA HIS A 183 14.09 -25.72 -3.15
C HIS A 183 15.29 -25.55 -2.21
N GLU A 184 16.39 -26.26 -2.49
CA GLU A 184 17.64 -26.23 -1.74
C GLU A 184 18.46 -24.93 -1.87
N HIS A 185 18.17 -24.10 -2.88
CA HIS A 185 18.91 -22.86 -3.11
C HIS A 185 18.31 -21.63 -2.43
N VAL A 186 17.07 -21.71 -1.95
CA VAL A 186 16.40 -20.58 -1.31
C VAL A 186 16.59 -20.66 0.20
N ALA A 187 17.22 -19.64 0.78
CA ALA A 187 17.35 -19.48 2.22
C ALA A 187 16.54 -18.29 2.73
N LEU A 188 16.09 -18.39 3.99
CA LEU A 188 15.33 -17.37 4.67
C LEU A 188 16.09 -16.85 5.90
N SER A 189 16.11 -15.54 6.06
CA SER A 189 16.55 -14.85 7.27
C SER A 189 15.35 -14.40 8.08
N ALA A 190 15.46 -14.45 9.41
CA ALA A 190 14.51 -13.85 10.33
C ALA A 190 15.10 -12.56 10.90
N GLY A 191 14.46 -11.42 10.65
CA GLY A 191 14.77 -10.13 11.25
C GLY A 191 13.95 -9.93 12.53
N ILE A 192 14.63 -9.68 13.64
CA ILE A 192 14.05 -9.37 14.95
C ILE A 192 14.25 -7.88 15.17
N GLN A 193 13.18 -7.09 15.04
CA GLN A 193 13.23 -5.63 15.13
C GLN A 193 12.41 -5.15 16.32
N ARG A 194 12.90 -4.12 17.04
CA ARG A 194 12.12 -3.50 18.12
C ARG A 194 10.79 -2.94 17.60
N MET A 195 9.69 -3.19 18.32
CA MET A 195 8.39 -2.64 17.96
C MET A 195 8.31 -1.14 18.20
N VAL A 196 7.73 -0.45 17.21
CA VAL A 196 7.23 0.92 17.33
C VAL A 196 5.78 0.85 17.81
N ARG A 197 5.41 1.64 18.81
CA ARG A 197 4.08 1.66 19.44
C ARG A 197 3.03 2.39 18.59
N SER A 198 2.98 2.07 17.31
CA SER A 198 1.96 2.56 16.38
C SER A 198 0.57 2.00 16.67
N ASP A 199 0.45 0.97 17.51
CA ASP A 199 -0.81 0.51 18.09
C ASP A 199 -1.56 1.61 18.87
N LEU A 200 -0.80 2.59 19.40
CA LEU A 200 -1.29 3.78 20.09
C LEU A 200 -1.27 5.05 19.22
N GLY A 201 -0.81 4.93 17.98
CA GLY A 201 -0.58 6.03 17.06
C GLY A 201 -1.14 5.73 15.68
N ALA A 202 -0.30 5.89 14.66
CA ALA A 202 -0.66 5.65 13.27
C ALA A 202 0.49 4.98 12.53
N ALA A 203 0.20 4.30 11.44
CA ALA A 203 1.19 3.72 10.55
C ALA A 203 0.67 3.72 9.12
N GLY A 204 1.55 3.40 8.18
CA GLY A 204 1.17 3.28 6.78
C GLY A 204 2.34 3.04 5.86
N VAL A 205 2.11 3.32 4.59
CA VAL A 205 3.05 3.12 3.49
C VAL A 205 3.21 4.44 2.74
N MET A 206 4.41 4.73 2.25
CA MET A 206 4.67 5.84 1.35
C MET A 206 5.52 5.44 0.16
N PHE A 207 5.23 6.07 -0.98
CA PHE A 207 5.95 5.90 -2.24
C PHE A 207 6.58 7.22 -2.62
N THR A 208 7.79 7.17 -3.15
CA THR A 208 8.47 8.37 -3.65
C THR A 208 8.09 8.69 -5.10
N ILE A 209 6.93 8.20 -5.56
CA ILE A 209 6.36 8.43 -6.87
C ILE A 209 4.85 8.32 -6.75
N ASP A 210 4.10 8.97 -7.63
CA ASP A 210 2.69 8.63 -7.79
C ASP A 210 2.55 7.26 -8.46
N THR A 211 2.04 6.28 -7.72
CA THR A 211 1.92 4.88 -8.20
C THR A 211 0.92 4.70 -9.35
N GLU A 212 0.00 5.65 -9.56
CA GLU A 212 -0.98 5.57 -10.65
C GLU A 212 -0.48 6.18 -11.95
N SER A 213 0.04 7.41 -11.93
CA SER A 213 0.54 8.07 -13.12
C SER A 213 2.00 7.73 -13.42
N GLY A 214 2.82 7.49 -12.39
CA GLY A 214 4.28 7.45 -12.49
C GLY A 214 4.93 8.84 -12.40
N PHE A 215 4.22 9.86 -11.92
CA PHE A 215 4.79 11.20 -11.75
C PHE A 215 5.79 11.24 -10.59
N GLU A 216 7.07 11.49 -10.91
CA GLU A 216 8.21 11.37 -10.00
C GLU A 216 8.36 12.52 -9.01
N ASP A 217 7.71 13.66 -9.22
CA ASP A 217 7.87 14.84 -8.36
C ASP A 217 6.96 14.85 -7.12
N LEU A 218 6.40 13.70 -6.74
CA LEU A 218 5.54 13.52 -5.57
C LEU A 218 6.03 12.45 -4.61
N VAL A 219 5.78 12.66 -3.32
CA VAL A 219 5.69 11.59 -2.34
C VAL A 219 4.21 11.32 -2.08
N PHE A 220 3.77 10.09 -2.28
CA PHE A 220 2.42 9.62 -1.95
C PHE A 220 2.46 8.90 -0.61
N ILE A 221 1.69 9.36 0.38
CA ILE A 221 1.68 8.82 1.74
C ILE A 221 0.28 8.32 2.07
N THR A 222 0.18 7.08 2.55
CA THR A 222 -1.04 6.50 3.11
C THR A 222 -0.92 6.39 4.63
N SER A 223 -2.01 6.56 5.37
CA SER A 223 -2.01 6.44 6.83
C SER A 223 -3.32 5.93 7.42
N SER A 224 -3.23 5.09 8.45
CA SER A 224 -4.37 4.72 9.31
C SER A 224 -3.92 4.57 10.76
N TYR A 225 -4.86 4.45 11.68
CA TYR A 225 -4.58 4.19 13.10
C TYR A 225 -4.15 2.74 13.35
N GLY A 226 -3.34 2.54 14.38
CA GLY A 226 -2.85 1.23 14.79
C GLY A 226 -1.64 0.75 13.97
N LEU A 227 -1.32 -0.54 14.10
CA LEU A 227 -0.21 -1.17 13.40
C LEU A 227 -0.41 -1.16 11.87
N GLY A 228 0.69 -0.94 11.15
CA GLY A 228 0.71 -0.74 9.69
C GLY A 228 0.24 -1.94 8.86
N GLU A 229 0.21 -3.13 9.44
CA GLU A 229 -0.23 -4.37 8.79
C GLU A 229 -1.60 -4.23 8.12
N THR A 230 -2.54 -3.50 8.74
CA THR A 230 -3.88 -3.28 8.17
C THR A 230 -3.84 -2.48 6.86
N VAL A 231 -2.88 -1.58 6.70
CA VAL A 231 -2.69 -0.77 5.50
C VAL A 231 -1.94 -1.58 4.43
N VAL A 232 -0.89 -2.31 4.83
CA VAL A 232 -0.09 -3.16 3.93
C VAL A 232 -0.94 -4.28 3.32
N GLN A 233 -1.76 -4.94 4.14
CA GLN A 233 -2.69 -5.97 3.67
C GLN A 233 -3.89 -5.38 2.91
N GLY A 234 -4.15 -4.08 3.08
CA GLY A 234 -5.33 -3.42 2.52
C GLY A 234 -6.64 -3.78 3.21
N ALA A 235 -6.58 -4.21 4.45
CA ALA A 235 -7.77 -4.47 5.26
C ALA A 235 -8.52 -3.18 5.64
N VAL A 236 -7.85 -2.02 5.54
CA VAL A 236 -8.41 -0.69 5.85
C VAL A 236 -8.27 0.25 4.66
N ASN A 237 -9.21 1.21 4.53
CA ASN A 237 -9.09 2.33 3.59
C ASN A 237 -8.41 3.50 4.31
N PRO A 238 -7.11 3.77 4.05
CA PRO A 238 -6.32 4.76 4.77
C PRO A 238 -6.58 6.19 4.28
N ASP A 239 -6.19 7.18 5.08
CA ASP A 239 -5.97 8.55 4.61
C ASP A 239 -4.88 8.57 3.54
N GLU A 240 -4.96 9.54 2.63
CA GLU A 240 -4.02 9.72 1.53
C GLU A 240 -3.53 11.17 1.47
N PHE A 241 -2.22 11.35 1.27
CA PHE A 241 -1.56 12.64 1.17
C PHE A 241 -0.59 12.65 -0.01
N TYR A 242 -0.57 13.75 -0.75
CA TYR A 242 0.38 13.97 -1.85
C TYR A 242 1.24 15.18 -1.52
N VAL A 243 2.57 14.98 -1.54
CA VAL A 243 3.55 16.00 -1.17
C VAL A 243 4.47 16.29 -2.36
N HIS A 244 4.51 17.55 -2.81
CA HIS A 244 5.31 17.97 -3.96
C HIS A 244 6.78 18.18 -3.59
N LYS A 245 7.65 17.31 -4.11
CA LYS A 245 9.07 17.26 -3.76
C LYS A 245 9.80 18.59 -3.99
N PRO A 246 9.63 19.31 -5.12
CA PRO A 246 10.28 20.60 -5.33
C PRO A 246 9.91 21.65 -4.27
N MET A 247 8.64 21.73 -3.86
CA MET A 247 8.21 22.69 -2.85
C MET A 247 8.70 22.31 -1.46
N LEU A 248 8.74 21.00 -1.15
CA LEU A 248 9.29 20.50 0.11
C LEU A 248 10.78 20.82 0.25
N ARG A 249 11.57 20.58 -0.82
CA ARG A 249 13.00 20.96 -0.89
C ARG A 249 13.19 22.46 -0.74
N ALA A 250 12.27 23.27 -1.27
CA ALA A 250 12.28 24.72 -1.13
C ALA A 250 11.80 25.23 0.25
N GLY A 251 11.47 24.34 1.20
CA GLY A 251 11.01 24.73 2.54
C GLY A 251 9.62 25.39 2.56
N LYS A 252 8.81 25.17 1.51
CA LYS A 252 7.45 25.70 1.38
C LYS A 252 6.43 24.63 1.78
N ARG A 253 5.18 25.06 2.01
CA ARG A 253 4.04 24.14 2.17
C ARG A 253 3.95 23.26 0.93
N ALA A 254 4.08 21.95 1.12
CA ALA A 254 4.26 21.02 0.02
C ALA A 254 3.12 20.01 -0.14
N ILE A 255 2.20 19.93 0.82
CA ILE A 255 1.03 19.06 0.71
C ILE A 255 0.07 19.67 -0.30
N VAL A 256 -0.05 19.03 -1.46
CA VAL A 256 -0.88 19.52 -2.58
C VAL A 256 -2.27 18.90 -2.58
N ARG A 257 -2.47 17.78 -1.88
CA ARG A 257 -3.76 17.10 -1.81
C ARG A 257 -3.86 16.21 -0.59
N ARG A 258 -5.07 16.15 -0.01
CA ARG A 258 -5.44 15.19 1.05
C ARG A 258 -6.73 14.47 0.72
N SER A 259 -6.89 13.24 1.15
CA SER A 259 -8.15 12.49 1.07
C SER A 259 -8.35 11.65 2.32
N LEU A 260 -9.53 11.79 2.94
CA LEU A 260 -9.86 11.12 4.19
C LEU A 260 -10.28 9.68 3.92
N GLY A 261 -9.61 8.72 4.56
CA GLY A 261 -9.98 7.32 4.56
C GLY A 261 -11.06 7.00 5.58
N SER A 262 -11.85 5.95 5.32
CA SER A 262 -12.90 5.50 6.25
C SER A 262 -12.36 4.98 7.57
N LYS A 263 -11.12 4.44 7.56
CA LYS A 263 -10.38 3.98 8.75
C LYS A 263 -11.23 3.12 9.68
N LEU A 264 -12.01 2.18 9.14
CA LEU A 264 -13.00 1.45 9.93
C LEU A 264 -12.38 0.62 11.06
N ILE A 265 -11.22 0.01 10.79
CA ILE A 265 -10.53 -0.90 11.70
C ILE A 265 -9.10 -0.44 11.96
N GLN A 266 -8.56 -0.86 13.09
CA GLN A 266 -7.16 -0.68 13.50
C GLN A 266 -6.64 -1.96 14.14
N MET A 267 -5.34 -2.22 14.01
CA MET A 267 -4.69 -3.33 14.70
C MET A 267 -3.96 -2.83 15.94
N GLN A 268 -4.19 -3.47 17.08
CA GLN A 268 -3.62 -3.12 18.38
C GLN A 268 -2.98 -4.34 19.04
N PHE A 269 -2.16 -4.09 20.06
CA PHE A 269 -1.60 -5.15 20.87
C PHE A 269 -2.72 -5.88 21.63
N ALA A 270 -2.63 -7.21 21.69
CA ALA A 270 -3.47 -7.99 22.57
C ALA A 270 -3.07 -7.72 24.03
N THR A 271 -4.07 -7.65 24.91
CA THR A 271 -3.84 -7.55 26.35
C THR A 271 -3.27 -8.85 26.92
N ALA A 272 -2.65 -8.81 28.09
CA ALA A 272 -2.11 -10.02 28.73
C ALA A 272 -3.17 -11.12 28.92
N ALA A 273 -4.42 -10.75 29.25
CA ALA A 273 -5.53 -11.69 29.38
C ALA A 273 -5.89 -12.35 28.04
N GLU A 274 -5.90 -11.58 26.95
CA GLU A 274 -6.19 -12.10 25.59
C GLU A 274 -5.06 -12.99 25.07
N LYS A 275 -3.80 -12.64 25.35
CA LYS A 275 -2.65 -13.51 25.06
C LYS A 275 -2.76 -14.85 25.77
N ALA A 276 -3.17 -14.85 27.04
CA ALA A 276 -3.34 -16.08 27.82
C ALA A 276 -4.49 -16.96 27.33
N ALA A 277 -5.58 -16.36 26.83
CA ALA A 277 -6.76 -17.08 26.37
C ALA A 277 -6.56 -17.69 24.96
N ASP A 278 -6.14 -16.87 23.99
CA ASP A 278 -6.19 -17.23 22.56
C ASP A 278 -4.80 -17.33 21.92
N LYS A 279 -3.72 -17.07 22.67
CA LYS A 279 -2.33 -16.96 22.17
C LYS A 279 -2.14 -15.93 21.04
N LYS A 280 -3.11 -15.02 20.85
CA LYS A 280 -3.03 -13.94 19.86
C LYS A 280 -2.19 -12.80 20.42
N LEU A 281 -1.20 -12.35 19.64
CA LEU A 281 -0.30 -11.25 20.02
C LEU A 281 -0.88 -9.86 19.67
N VAL A 282 -1.76 -9.83 18.68
CA VAL A 282 -2.43 -8.62 18.18
C VAL A 282 -3.91 -8.89 17.97
N LYS A 283 -4.71 -7.83 17.94
CA LYS A 283 -6.14 -7.87 17.64
C LYS A 283 -6.55 -6.72 16.75
N THR A 284 -7.55 -6.97 15.93
CA THR A 284 -8.18 -5.94 15.10
C THR A 284 -9.46 -5.46 15.78
N THR A 285 -9.60 -4.15 15.95
CA THR A 285 -10.75 -3.52 16.60
C THR A 285 -11.31 -2.40 15.73
N ASP A 286 -12.57 -2.05 15.97
CA ASP A 286 -13.18 -0.88 15.34
C ASP A 286 -12.52 0.42 15.83
N VAL A 287 -12.24 1.31 14.89
CA VAL A 287 -11.82 2.69 15.22
C VAL A 287 -13.05 3.48 15.67
N PRO A 288 -12.99 4.24 16.78
CA PRO A 288 -14.08 5.13 17.18
C PRO A 288 -14.47 6.12 16.07
N THR A 289 -15.77 6.37 15.89
CA THR A 289 -16.31 7.25 14.84
C THR A 289 -15.67 8.64 14.82
N GLU A 290 -15.35 9.20 16.00
CA GLU A 290 -14.68 10.51 16.09
C GLU A 290 -13.29 10.52 15.44
N LEU A 291 -12.54 9.43 15.57
CA LEU A 291 -11.21 9.27 14.94
C LEU A 291 -11.35 8.99 13.44
N ARG A 292 -12.34 8.20 13.01
CA ARG A 292 -12.62 7.95 11.59
C ARG A 292 -12.80 9.24 10.79
N ASN A 293 -13.39 10.26 11.42
CA ASN A 293 -13.67 11.57 10.81
C ASN A 293 -12.51 12.59 10.91
N ARG A 294 -11.30 12.16 11.31
CA ARG A 294 -10.09 12.98 11.38
C ARG A 294 -8.97 12.34 10.56
N TYR A 295 -8.03 13.15 10.11
CA TYR A 295 -6.78 12.64 9.56
C TYR A 295 -5.96 11.99 10.68
N SER A 296 -5.36 10.83 10.42
CA SER A 296 -4.49 10.13 11.36
C SER A 296 -3.14 10.81 11.56
N LEU A 297 -2.78 11.74 10.68
CA LEU A 297 -1.54 12.53 10.71
C LEU A 297 -1.81 14.02 10.71
N THR A 298 -0.88 14.76 11.32
CA THR A 298 -0.80 16.21 11.17
C THR A 298 -0.01 16.60 9.92
N ASP A 299 -0.17 17.83 9.45
CA ASP A 299 0.64 18.36 8.34
C ASP A 299 2.15 18.26 8.60
N ALA A 300 2.59 18.49 9.83
CA ALA A 300 3.99 18.37 10.22
C ALA A 300 4.49 16.93 10.12
N ASP A 301 3.66 15.95 10.50
CA ASP A 301 4.02 14.53 10.34
C ASP A 301 4.15 14.16 8.86
N VAL A 302 3.21 14.61 8.02
CA VAL A 302 3.20 14.34 6.57
C VAL A 302 4.43 14.94 5.90
N GLU A 303 4.79 16.20 6.22
CA GLU A 303 6.00 16.83 5.69
C GLU A 303 7.28 16.15 6.20
N GLN A 304 7.32 15.70 7.45
CA GLN A 304 8.47 14.98 7.99
C GLN A 304 8.65 13.60 7.34
N LEU A 305 7.57 12.83 7.16
CA LEU A 305 7.60 11.58 6.41
C LEU A 305 8.09 11.79 4.97
N ALA A 306 7.59 12.84 4.30
CA ALA A 306 8.06 13.15 2.96
C ALA A 306 9.55 13.53 2.92
N ARG A 307 10.10 14.18 3.96
CA ARG A 307 11.54 14.42 4.08
C ARG A 307 12.32 13.12 4.23
N TYR A 308 11.84 12.18 5.05
CA TYR A 308 12.44 10.84 5.16
C TYR A 308 12.42 10.12 3.81
N ALA A 309 11.30 10.17 3.10
CA ALA A 309 11.16 9.57 1.78
C ALA A 309 12.18 10.13 0.77
N LEU A 310 12.40 11.46 0.77
CA LEU A 310 13.40 12.09 -0.08
C LEU A 310 14.84 11.66 0.23
N VAL A 311 15.19 11.57 1.52
CA VAL A 311 16.52 11.12 1.95
C VAL A 311 16.77 9.67 1.54
N ILE A 312 15.77 8.81 1.70
CA ILE A 312 15.85 7.40 1.29
C ILE A 312 15.97 7.31 -0.24
N GLU A 313 15.11 7.99 -1.00
CA GLU A 313 15.18 8.00 -2.47
C GLU A 313 16.55 8.47 -2.99
N GLU A 314 17.10 9.54 -2.42
CA GLU A 314 18.41 10.07 -2.81
C GLU A 314 19.53 9.06 -2.54
N HIS A 315 19.47 8.35 -1.40
CA HIS A 315 20.44 7.31 -1.04
C HIS A 315 20.41 6.13 -2.02
N TYR A 316 19.22 5.64 -2.38
CA TYR A 316 19.06 4.48 -3.26
C TYR A 316 19.09 4.84 -4.76
N GLY A 317 18.98 6.14 -5.11
CA GLY A 317 19.02 6.65 -6.47
C GLY A 317 17.87 6.19 -7.36
N ARG A 318 16.73 5.82 -6.78
CA ARG A 318 15.56 5.28 -7.48
C ARG A 318 14.29 5.47 -6.65
N ALA A 319 13.12 5.31 -7.29
CA ALA A 319 11.84 5.36 -6.58
C ALA A 319 11.71 4.23 -5.54
N MET A 320 11.11 4.52 -4.39
CA MET A 320 11.06 3.65 -3.22
C MET A 320 9.63 3.47 -2.70
N ASP A 321 9.35 2.26 -2.20
CA ASP A 321 8.19 1.84 -1.40
C ASP A 321 8.65 1.68 0.07
N ILE A 322 8.05 2.42 0.99
CA ILE A 322 8.54 2.61 2.36
C ILE A 322 7.41 2.42 3.37
N GLU A 323 7.60 1.51 4.32
CA GLU A 323 6.70 1.31 5.46
C GLU A 323 7.14 2.17 6.64
N TRP A 324 6.20 2.78 7.35
CA TRP A 324 6.49 3.68 8.47
C TRP A 324 5.47 3.53 9.61
N GLY A 325 5.88 3.93 10.80
CA GLY A 325 5.03 3.99 12.00
C GLY A 325 5.32 5.21 12.86
N LYS A 326 4.26 5.83 13.38
CA LYS A 326 4.31 6.87 14.42
C LYS A 326 4.13 6.23 15.78
N ASP A 327 5.13 6.32 16.64
CA ASP A 327 5.05 5.78 17.99
C ASP A 327 4.09 6.64 18.84
N GLY A 328 3.07 6.02 19.41
CA GLY A 328 2.09 6.74 20.24
C GLY A 328 2.60 7.11 21.64
N LYS A 329 3.77 6.61 22.07
CA LYS A 329 4.37 6.98 23.36
C LYS A 329 5.30 8.17 23.25
N ASP A 330 6.22 8.19 22.29
CA ASP A 330 7.19 9.28 22.11
C ASP A 330 6.80 10.30 21.03
N GLY A 331 5.81 9.97 20.19
CA GLY A 331 5.30 10.84 19.12
C GLY A 331 6.19 10.90 17.88
N GLN A 332 7.30 10.16 17.82
CA GLN A 332 8.26 10.17 16.73
C GLN A 332 7.83 9.27 15.58
N LEU A 333 8.34 9.58 14.39
CA LEU A 333 8.15 8.80 13.17
C LEU A 333 9.35 7.89 12.93
N TYR A 334 9.07 6.64 12.59
CA TYR A 334 10.04 5.58 12.33
C TYR A 334 9.79 4.93 10.98
N ILE A 335 10.86 4.62 10.26
CA ILE A 335 10.86 3.83 9.04
C ILE A 335 11.05 2.36 9.42
N LEU A 336 10.13 1.51 8.96
CA LEU A 336 10.04 0.10 9.33
C LEU A 336 10.59 -0.82 8.25
N GLN A 337 10.52 -0.39 6.98
CA GLN A 337 11.04 -1.11 5.82
C GLN A 337 11.17 -0.13 4.66
N ALA A 338 12.13 -0.34 3.76
CA ALA A 338 12.21 0.36 2.48
C ALA A 338 12.65 -0.64 1.39
N ARG A 339 12.10 -0.50 0.19
CA ARG A 339 12.50 -1.29 -0.98
C ARG A 339 12.27 -0.49 -2.27
N PRO A 340 12.92 -0.84 -3.38
CA PRO A 340 12.65 -0.21 -4.67
C PRO A 340 11.19 -0.38 -5.13
N GLU A 341 10.64 0.64 -5.78
CA GLU A 341 9.35 0.55 -6.48
C GLU A 341 9.54 -0.13 -7.84
N THR A 342 8.75 -1.17 -8.13
CA THR A 342 8.97 -2.07 -9.28
C THR A 342 7.86 -2.04 -10.33
N VAL A 343 6.67 -1.51 -10.04
CA VAL A 343 5.52 -1.58 -10.95
C VAL A 343 5.67 -0.55 -12.07
N LYS A 344 5.99 0.71 -11.74
CA LYS A 344 6.14 1.76 -12.76
C LYS A 344 7.47 1.69 -13.47
N SER A 345 8.55 1.34 -12.77
CA SER A 345 9.88 1.18 -13.39
C SER A 345 9.93 0.14 -14.52
N GLN A 346 9.09 -0.91 -14.47
CA GLN A 346 8.96 -1.93 -15.53
C GLN A 346 8.10 -1.51 -16.74
N SER A 347 7.44 -0.35 -16.68
CA SER A 347 6.55 0.15 -17.75
C SER A 347 7.25 1.09 -18.74
N ALA A 348 8.50 1.49 -18.47
CA ALA A 348 9.29 2.35 -19.35
C ALA A 348 9.48 1.72 -20.75
N GLY A 349 9.03 2.43 -21.80
CA GLY A 349 9.22 2.03 -23.20
C GLY A 349 8.11 1.16 -23.82
N LYS A 350 7.02 0.85 -23.10
CA LYS A 350 5.84 0.16 -23.66
C LYS A 350 4.83 1.15 -24.26
N ALA A 351 4.11 0.73 -25.30
CA ALA A 351 3.01 1.53 -25.88
C ALA A 351 1.94 1.79 -24.82
N GLU A 352 1.53 3.05 -24.68
CA GLU A 352 0.53 3.47 -23.70
C GLU A 352 -0.87 3.30 -24.30
N TYR A 353 -1.79 2.70 -23.54
CA TYR A 353 -3.19 2.54 -23.95
C TYR A 353 -4.05 3.44 -23.07
N ARG A 354 -4.74 4.41 -23.68
CA ARG A 354 -5.72 5.26 -23.01
C ARG A 354 -7.11 4.71 -23.24
N TYR A 355 -7.83 4.48 -22.15
CA TYR A 355 -9.22 4.02 -22.17
C TYR A 355 -10.14 5.20 -21.92
N LYS A 356 -11.28 5.24 -22.61
CA LYS A 356 -12.30 6.27 -22.39
C LYS A 356 -13.69 5.67 -22.54
N LEU A 357 -14.55 5.96 -21.57
CA LEU A 357 -15.97 5.63 -21.63
C LEU A 357 -16.69 6.59 -22.60
N LYS A 358 -17.45 6.07 -23.57
CA LYS A 358 -18.19 6.92 -24.54
C LYS A 358 -19.58 7.35 -24.05
N GLY A 359 -20.10 6.70 -23.01
CA GLY A 359 -21.39 7.01 -22.40
C GLY A 359 -21.29 7.15 -20.89
N LYS A 360 -22.39 7.52 -20.24
CA LYS A 360 -22.53 7.44 -18.78
C LYS A 360 -23.66 6.46 -18.46
N GLY A 361 -23.42 5.57 -17.51
CA GLY A 361 -24.43 4.67 -16.96
C GLY A 361 -24.86 5.09 -15.55
N THR A 362 -25.80 4.36 -14.97
CA THR A 362 -26.11 4.47 -13.54
C THR A 362 -24.92 3.93 -12.75
N VAL A 363 -24.36 4.74 -11.85
CA VAL A 363 -23.32 4.27 -10.91
C VAL A 363 -23.99 3.36 -9.89
N LEU A 364 -23.55 2.11 -9.84
CA LEU A 364 -23.95 1.15 -8.83
C LEU A 364 -23.09 1.28 -7.58
N VAL A 365 -21.77 1.36 -7.78
CA VAL A 365 -20.79 1.42 -6.70
C VAL A 365 -19.62 2.30 -7.14
N GLU A 366 -19.00 2.99 -6.19
CA GLU A 366 -17.76 3.73 -6.40
C GLU A 366 -16.69 3.34 -5.37
N GLY A 367 -15.43 3.50 -5.74
CA GLY A 367 -14.28 3.21 -4.87
C GLY A 367 -13.03 3.87 -5.41
N ARG A 368 -11.85 3.41 -4.99
CA ARG A 368 -10.56 3.89 -5.51
C ARG A 368 -10.22 3.16 -6.80
N ALA A 369 -9.97 3.90 -7.86
CA ALA A 369 -9.48 3.36 -9.12
C ALA A 369 -8.03 2.90 -8.97
N ILE A 370 -7.75 1.69 -9.47
CA ILE A 370 -6.41 1.12 -9.62
C ILE A 370 -6.14 0.88 -11.10
N GLY A 371 -5.09 1.51 -11.61
CA GLY A 371 -4.81 1.55 -13.05
C GLY A 371 -5.78 2.46 -13.80
N GLN A 372 -5.75 2.39 -15.13
CA GLN A 372 -6.51 3.31 -16.01
C GLN A 372 -7.39 2.58 -17.04
N LYS A 373 -7.55 1.26 -16.87
CA LYS A 373 -8.31 0.44 -17.82
C LYS A 373 -9.80 0.46 -17.51
N ILE A 374 -10.57 -0.09 -18.44
CA ILE A 374 -12.00 -0.35 -18.26
C ILE A 374 -12.22 -1.83 -18.52
N GLY A 375 -12.91 -2.50 -17.61
CA GLY A 375 -13.26 -3.91 -17.68
C GLY A 375 -14.77 -4.07 -17.71
N THR A 376 -15.26 -5.11 -18.36
CA THR A 376 -16.69 -5.35 -18.53
C THR A 376 -16.98 -6.84 -18.42
N GLY A 377 -18.06 -7.19 -17.76
CA GLY A 377 -18.48 -8.59 -17.63
C GLY A 377 -19.61 -8.79 -16.63
N PRO A 378 -20.08 -10.03 -16.49
CA PRO A 378 -21.04 -10.38 -15.44
C PRO A 378 -20.37 -10.31 -14.07
N VAL A 379 -21.08 -9.76 -13.08
CA VAL A 379 -20.69 -9.77 -11.68
C VAL A 379 -20.62 -11.20 -11.17
N ARG A 380 -19.51 -11.53 -10.53
CA ARG A 380 -19.31 -12.79 -9.81
C ARG A 380 -18.98 -12.48 -8.35
N LEU A 381 -19.94 -12.73 -7.46
CA LEU A 381 -19.75 -12.59 -6.01
C LEU A 381 -19.02 -13.83 -5.50
N VAL A 382 -17.92 -13.59 -4.80
CA VAL A 382 -17.12 -14.65 -4.19
C VAL A 382 -16.86 -14.25 -2.75
N HIS A 383 -17.46 -14.98 -1.80
CA HIS A 383 -17.35 -14.61 -0.38
C HIS A 383 -16.16 -15.24 0.31
N ASN A 384 -15.65 -16.36 -0.22
CA ASN A 384 -14.56 -17.11 0.39
C ASN A 384 -13.81 -17.96 -0.65
N LEU A 385 -12.67 -18.51 -0.21
CA LEU A 385 -11.76 -19.28 -1.06
C LEU A 385 -12.40 -20.53 -1.68
N SER A 386 -13.41 -21.14 -1.07
CA SER A 386 -14.05 -22.35 -1.64
C SER A 386 -14.92 -22.07 -2.87
N GLU A 387 -15.18 -20.79 -3.16
CA GLU A 387 -16.01 -20.36 -4.28
C GLU A 387 -15.19 -19.90 -5.50
N MET A 388 -13.86 -20.01 -5.42
CA MET A 388 -12.92 -19.59 -6.46
C MET A 388 -13.17 -20.24 -7.83
N ASP A 389 -13.68 -21.48 -7.85
CA ASP A 389 -14.00 -22.21 -9.08
C ASP A 389 -15.19 -21.63 -9.85
N LYS A 390 -16.00 -20.76 -9.21
CA LYS A 390 -17.16 -20.12 -9.85
C LYS A 390 -16.75 -19.04 -10.86
N VAL A 391 -15.56 -18.47 -10.70
CA VAL A 391 -15.11 -17.35 -11.53
C VAL A 391 -14.67 -17.83 -12.91
N GLN A 392 -15.30 -17.28 -13.94
CA GLN A 392 -15.02 -17.59 -15.33
C GLN A 392 -14.19 -16.50 -16.00
N ALA A 393 -13.59 -16.83 -17.14
CA ALA A 393 -12.86 -15.86 -17.94
C ALA A 393 -13.80 -14.75 -18.41
N GLY A 394 -13.46 -13.49 -18.09
CA GLY A 394 -14.27 -12.32 -18.43
C GLY A 394 -15.23 -11.85 -17.33
N ASP A 395 -15.37 -12.58 -16.22
CA ASP A 395 -16.20 -12.16 -15.08
C ASP A 395 -15.62 -10.91 -14.38
N VAL A 396 -16.49 -10.09 -13.81
CA VAL A 396 -16.11 -9.03 -12.87
C VAL A 396 -16.13 -9.63 -11.46
N LEU A 397 -14.95 -9.82 -10.88
CA LEU A 397 -14.79 -10.42 -9.56
C LEU A 397 -15.19 -9.41 -8.47
N VAL A 398 -16.18 -9.76 -7.64
CA VAL A 398 -16.63 -8.93 -6.51
C VAL A 398 -16.47 -9.70 -5.20
N THR A 399 -15.73 -9.13 -4.24
CA THR A 399 -15.43 -9.76 -2.94
C THR A 399 -15.23 -8.72 -1.84
N ASP A 400 -15.21 -9.13 -0.56
CA ASP A 400 -14.90 -8.21 0.55
C ASP A 400 -13.43 -7.76 0.50
N MET A 401 -12.51 -8.71 0.30
CA MET A 401 -11.07 -8.51 0.21
C MET A 401 -10.43 -9.69 -0.54
N THR A 402 -9.29 -9.46 -1.19
CA THR A 402 -8.48 -10.53 -1.79
C THR A 402 -7.24 -10.81 -0.95
N ASP A 403 -6.79 -12.05 -0.96
CA ASP A 403 -5.51 -12.48 -0.40
C ASP A 403 -4.66 -13.19 -1.48
N PRO A 404 -3.37 -13.47 -1.23
CA PRO A 404 -2.50 -14.34 -2.02
C PRO A 404 -3.12 -15.50 -2.80
N ASN A 405 -4.07 -16.23 -2.23
CA ASN A 405 -4.63 -17.44 -2.82
C ASN A 405 -5.58 -17.15 -4.00
N TRP A 406 -5.98 -15.88 -4.18
CA TRP A 406 -6.90 -15.45 -5.23
C TRP A 406 -6.22 -15.23 -6.59
N GLU A 407 -4.88 -15.20 -6.65
CA GLU A 407 -4.11 -14.88 -7.86
C GLU A 407 -4.50 -15.70 -9.10
N PRO A 408 -4.68 -17.04 -9.04
CA PRO A 408 -5.08 -17.82 -10.22
C PRO A 408 -6.44 -17.38 -10.77
N VAL A 409 -7.33 -16.94 -9.88
CA VAL A 409 -8.67 -16.50 -10.21
C VAL A 409 -8.67 -15.09 -10.77
N MET A 410 -7.89 -14.20 -10.16
CA MET A 410 -7.75 -12.80 -10.60
C MET A 410 -7.26 -12.72 -12.04
N LYS A 411 -6.38 -13.63 -12.49
CA LYS A 411 -5.92 -13.72 -13.90
C LYS A 411 -7.04 -13.97 -14.91
N ARG A 412 -8.17 -14.55 -14.48
CA ARG A 412 -9.32 -14.83 -15.34
C ARG A 412 -10.32 -13.67 -15.40
N ALA A 413 -10.31 -12.79 -14.40
CA ALA A 413 -11.28 -11.71 -14.29
C ALA A 413 -11.04 -10.58 -15.31
N SER A 414 -12.11 -9.95 -15.78
CA SER A 414 -12.05 -8.73 -16.61
C SER A 414 -11.88 -7.46 -15.79
N ALA A 415 -12.31 -7.48 -14.53
CA ALA A 415 -12.12 -6.44 -13.53
C ALA A 415 -12.25 -7.01 -12.11
N ILE A 416 -11.74 -6.28 -11.12
CA ILE A 416 -11.84 -6.64 -9.69
C ILE A 416 -12.52 -5.51 -8.92
N VAL A 417 -13.48 -5.83 -8.06
CA VAL A 417 -14.16 -4.88 -7.18
C VAL A 417 -14.11 -5.40 -5.75
N THR A 418 -13.63 -4.58 -4.81
CA THR A 418 -13.56 -4.96 -3.40
C THR A 418 -14.20 -3.95 -2.46
N ASN A 419 -14.83 -4.45 -1.39
CA ASN A 419 -15.35 -3.59 -0.32
C ASN A 419 -14.20 -2.86 0.41
N ARG A 420 -13.11 -3.55 0.68
CA ARG A 420 -11.96 -3.05 1.46
C ARG A 420 -10.71 -2.98 0.59
N GLY A 421 -9.86 -1.99 0.85
CA GLY A 421 -8.59 -1.81 0.16
C GLY A 421 -8.25 -0.35 -0.13
N GLY A 422 -7.00 0.03 0.16
CA GLY A 422 -6.38 1.23 -0.38
C GLY A 422 -5.61 0.94 -1.68
N ARG A 423 -4.92 1.95 -2.22
CA ARG A 423 -4.03 1.82 -3.39
C ARG A 423 -2.87 0.84 -3.21
N THR A 424 -2.61 0.44 -1.98
CA THR A 424 -1.51 -0.45 -1.57
C THR A 424 -1.99 -1.86 -1.24
N CYS A 425 -3.30 -2.15 -1.34
CA CYS A 425 -3.82 -3.45 -0.98
C CYS A 425 -3.34 -4.55 -1.93
N HIS A 426 -3.46 -5.81 -1.50
CA HIS A 426 -3.14 -6.97 -2.34
C HIS A 426 -3.88 -6.92 -3.69
N ALA A 427 -5.18 -6.61 -3.68
CA ALA A 427 -5.99 -6.49 -4.90
C ALA A 427 -5.38 -5.46 -5.86
N ALA A 428 -4.94 -4.31 -5.33
CA ALA A 428 -4.39 -3.22 -6.12
C ALA A 428 -3.02 -3.58 -6.71
N ILE A 429 -2.13 -4.18 -5.93
CA ILE A 429 -0.79 -4.59 -6.39
C ILE A 429 -0.92 -5.61 -7.55
N ILE A 430 -1.67 -6.68 -7.33
CA ILE A 430 -1.86 -7.73 -8.34
C ILE A 430 -2.61 -7.21 -9.57
N ALA A 431 -3.63 -6.36 -9.39
CA ALA A 431 -4.33 -5.73 -10.51
C ALA A 431 -3.37 -4.92 -11.41
N ARG A 432 -2.42 -4.19 -10.82
CA ARG A 432 -1.39 -3.48 -11.60
C ARG A 432 -0.43 -4.44 -12.31
N GLU A 433 0.05 -5.48 -11.62
CA GLU A 433 0.96 -6.50 -12.20
C GLU A 433 0.30 -7.24 -13.38
N LEU A 434 -0.97 -7.62 -13.25
CA LEU A 434 -1.74 -8.31 -14.29
C LEU A 434 -2.31 -7.35 -15.36
N GLY A 435 -2.29 -6.05 -15.10
CA GLY A 435 -2.88 -5.03 -15.96
C GLY A 435 -4.40 -5.17 -16.10
N ILE A 436 -5.10 -5.49 -15.02
CA ILE A 436 -6.57 -5.61 -14.94
C ILE A 436 -7.10 -4.41 -14.14
N PRO A 437 -8.20 -3.74 -14.56
CA PRO A 437 -8.76 -2.63 -13.79
C PRO A 437 -9.35 -3.12 -12.46
N ALA A 438 -9.11 -2.37 -11.38
CA ALA A 438 -9.71 -2.67 -10.09
C ALA A 438 -10.28 -1.44 -9.38
N VAL A 439 -11.43 -1.61 -8.74
CA VAL A 439 -12.07 -0.59 -7.90
C VAL A 439 -12.12 -1.12 -6.47
N VAL A 440 -11.29 -0.55 -5.61
CA VAL A 440 -11.07 -1.06 -4.24
C VAL A 440 -11.61 -0.10 -3.19
N GLY A 441 -11.95 -0.62 -2.01
CA GLY A 441 -12.39 0.23 -0.90
C GLY A 441 -13.80 0.81 -1.08
N CYS A 442 -14.68 0.09 -1.79
CA CYS A 442 -16.05 0.51 -2.08
C CYS A 442 -16.96 0.60 -0.83
N GLY A 443 -16.60 -0.09 0.25
CA GLY A 443 -17.40 -0.21 1.45
C GLY A 443 -18.43 -1.34 1.39
N ASP A 444 -19.32 -1.33 0.39
CA ASP A 444 -20.52 -2.19 0.34
C ASP A 444 -20.80 -2.79 -1.05
N ALA A 445 -19.78 -2.95 -1.88
CA ALA A 445 -19.90 -3.53 -3.22
C ALA A 445 -20.57 -4.91 -3.24
N THR A 446 -20.25 -5.77 -2.26
CA THR A 446 -20.85 -7.11 -2.15
C THR A 446 -22.35 -7.10 -1.85
N ASP A 447 -22.85 -6.00 -1.29
CA ASP A 447 -24.26 -5.86 -0.92
C ASP A 447 -25.06 -5.16 -2.03
N GLN A 448 -24.42 -4.24 -2.76
CA GLN A 448 -25.05 -3.48 -3.84
C GLN A 448 -25.04 -4.20 -5.19
N LEU A 449 -23.96 -4.90 -5.53
CA LEU A 449 -23.82 -5.62 -6.79
C LEU A 449 -24.50 -6.98 -6.70
N LYS A 450 -25.22 -7.37 -7.76
CA LYS A 450 -25.96 -8.63 -7.81
C LYS A 450 -25.28 -9.62 -8.76
N GLU A 451 -25.22 -10.87 -8.32
CA GLU A 451 -24.69 -12.01 -9.09
C GLU A 451 -25.24 -12.04 -10.53
N GLY A 452 -24.36 -12.19 -11.52
CA GLY A 452 -24.68 -12.33 -12.93
C GLY A 452 -25.06 -11.03 -13.67
N VAL A 453 -25.21 -9.90 -12.98
CA VAL A 453 -25.52 -8.62 -13.63
C VAL A 453 -24.32 -8.14 -14.44
N LEU A 454 -24.57 -7.69 -15.68
CA LEU A 454 -23.53 -7.12 -16.53
C LEU A 454 -23.18 -5.72 -16.05
N VAL A 455 -21.90 -5.47 -15.79
CA VAL A 455 -21.41 -4.18 -15.31
C VAL A 455 -20.18 -3.72 -16.10
N THR A 456 -19.95 -2.42 -16.04
CA THR A 456 -18.72 -1.79 -16.56
C THR A 456 -17.93 -1.18 -15.41
N VAL A 457 -16.71 -1.64 -15.22
CA VAL A 457 -15.79 -1.16 -14.19
C VAL A 457 -14.80 -0.19 -14.83
N SER A 458 -14.95 1.10 -14.54
CA SER A 458 -14.14 2.19 -15.10
C SER A 458 -13.13 2.69 -14.09
N CYS A 459 -11.84 2.59 -14.43
CA CYS A 459 -10.73 3.22 -13.70
C CYS A 459 -10.13 4.39 -14.50
N ALA A 460 -10.77 4.80 -15.61
CA ALA A 460 -10.21 5.77 -16.56
C ALA A 460 -10.62 7.24 -16.27
N GLU A 461 -11.40 7.48 -15.21
CA GLU A 461 -12.05 8.77 -14.95
C GLU A 461 -11.36 9.62 -13.86
N GLY A 462 -10.23 9.14 -13.34
CA GLY A 462 -9.44 9.78 -12.29
C GLY A 462 -9.09 8.79 -11.19
N ASP A 463 -9.10 9.28 -9.95
CA ASP A 463 -8.73 8.45 -8.80
C ASP A 463 -9.91 7.68 -8.21
N THR A 464 -11.13 8.12 -8.54
CA THR A 464 -12.35 7.39 -8.22
C THR A 464 -12.67 6.42 -9.35
N GLY A 465 -12.81 5.16 -8.98
CA GLY A 465 -13.28 4.10 -9.87
C GLY A 465 -14.79 3.94 -9.74
N PHE A 466 -15.45 3.69 -10.86
CA PHE A 466 -16.90 3.56 -10.93
C PHE A 466 -17.30 2.20 -11.49
N VAL A 467 -18.30 1.59 -10.86
CA VAL A 467 -18.98 0.40 -11.38
C VAL A 467 -20.34 0.86 -11.90
N TYR A 468 -20.51 0.81 -13.21
CA TYR A 468 -21.74 1.19 -13.90
C TYR A 468 -22.62 -0.01 -14.20
N ASP A 469 -23.93 0.22 -14.18
CA ASP A 469 -24.91 -0.74 -14.69
C ASP A 469 -24.79 -0.89 -16.21
N GLY A 470 -24.75 -2.14 -16.68
CA GLY A 470 -24.66 -2.50 -18.09
C GLY A 470 -23.25 -2.47 -18.69
N LEU A 471 -23.18 -2.86 -19.97
CA LEU A 471 -21.96 -2.84 -20.78
C LEU A 471 -21.89 -1.51 -21.55
N LEU A 472 -20.98 -0.62 -21.13
CA LEU A 472 -20.79 0.68 -21.75
C LEU A 472 -19.71 0.60 -22.82
N GLU A 473 -19.92 1.32 -23.91
CA GLU A 473 -18.96 1.36 -25.01
C GLU A 473 -17.66 2.05 -24.56
N THR A 474 -16.54 1.37 -24.82
CA THR A 474 -15.20 1.82 -24.47
C THR A 474 -14.38 2.09 -25.72
N GLU A 475 -13.67 3.22 -25.70
CA GLU A 475 -12.67 3.56 -26.69
C GLU A 475 -11.29 3.26 -26.13
N VAL A 476 -10.47 2.52 -26.88
CA VAL A 476 -9.06 2.28 -26.55
C VAL A 476 -8.21 2.96 -27.61
N GLN A 477 -7.40 3.92 -27.18
CA GLN A 477 -6.45 4.61 -28.04
C GLN A 477 -5.04 4.19 -27.66
N GLN A 478 -4.29 3.66 -28.63
CA GLN A 478 -2.86 3.48 -28.48
C GLN A 478 -2.18 4.84 -28.69
N VAL A 479 -1.42 5.29 -27.69
CA VAL A 479 -0.67 6.54 -27.73
C VAL A 479 0.81 6.19 -27.81
N GLU A 480 1.41 6.50 -28.95
CA GLU A 480 2.87 6.49 -29.09
C GLU A 480 3.40 7.88 -28.73
N ARG A 481 4.15 7.93 -27.62
CA ARG A 481 4.76 9.18 -27.15
C ARG A 481 5.97 9.49 -28.02
N GLY A 482 5.84 10.46 -28.92
CA GLY A 482 6.94 11.04 -29.69
C GLY A 482 7.45 12.36 -29.10
N ALA A 483 8.60 12.83 -29.58
CA ALA A 483 9.01 14.21 -29.34
C ALA A 483 8.11 15.16 -30.14
N MET A 484 7.58 16.19 -29.48
CA MET A 484 6.86 17.26 -30.18
C MET A 484 7.86 18.03 -31.06
N PRO A 485 7.61 18.18 -32.38
CA PRO A 485 8.49 18.96 -33.24
C PRO A 485 8.54 20.42 -32.76
N GLU A 486 9.60 21.13 -33.13
CA GLU A 486 9.68 22.56 -32.85
C GLU A 486 8.53 23.27 -33.60
N VAL A 487 7.68 23.96 -32.84
CA VAL A 487 6.51 24.68 -33.35
C VAL A 487 6.61 26.16 -32.96
N PRO A 488 6.14 27.09 -33.81
CA PRO A 488 6.28 28.54 -33.57
C PRO A 488 5.40 29.05 -32.42
N VAL A 489 4.58 28.19 -31.82
CA VAL A 489 3.63 28.53 -30.76
C VAL A 489 3.74 27.58 -29.58
N LYS A 490 3.44 28.07 -28.38
CA LYS A 490 3.38 27.26 -27.17
C LYS A 490 2.06 26.49 -27.11
N ILE A 491 2.11 25.16 -27.22
CA ILE A 491 0.94 24.30 -27.02
C ILE A 491 0.71 24.13 -25.52
N MET A 492 -0.38 24.71 -25.01
CA MET A 492 -0.76 24.65 -23.59
C MET A 492 -2.04 23.83 -23.39
N MET A 493 -2.23 23.28 -22.20
CA MET A 493 -3.36 22.40 -21.88
C MET A 493 -4.55 23.18 -21.28
N ASN A 494 -5.75 22.68 -21.53
CA ASN A 494 -6.97 23.05 -20.81
C ASN A 494 -7.29 21.94 -19.82
N VAL A 495 -7.08 22.22 -18.52
CA VAL A 495 -7.19 21.22 -17.45
C VAL A 495 -8.27 21.66 -16.47
N GLY A 496 -9.23 20.78 -16.19
CA GLY A 496 -10.26 21.02 -15.19
C GLY A 496 -10.13 20.11 -13.98
N ASN A 497 -9.93 18.81 -14.22
CA ASN A 497 -9.85 17.82 -13.16
C ASN A 497 -8.43 17.72 -12.58
N PRO A 498 -8.21 18.06 -11.29
CA PRO A 498 -6.90 17.90 -10.65
C PRO A 498 -6.43 16.44 -10.56
N GLN A 499 -7.34 15.48 -10.50
CA GLN A 499 -7.01 14.05 -10.35
C GLN A 499 -6.24 13.51 -11.57
N LEU A 500 -6.48 14.06 -12.76
CA LEU A 500 -5.83 13.65 -13.99
C LEU A 500 -4.58 14.49 -14.33
N ALA A 501 -4.22 15.45 -13.47
CA ALA A 501 -3.16 16.41 -13.77
C ALA A 501 -1.79 15.72 -13.93
N PHE A 502 -1.49 14.71 -13.09
CA PHE A 502 -0.22 13.97 -13.11
C PHE A 502 -0.08 13.02 -14.30
N ASP A 503 -1.19 12.62 -14.93
CA ASP A 503 -1.17 11.92 -16.22
C ASP A 503 -0.95 12.90 -17.37
N PHE A 504 -1.69 14.01 -17.35
CA PHE A 504 -1.67 14.99 -18.44
C PHE A 504 -0.33 15.68 -18.59
N CYS A 505 0.40 15.91 -17.49
CA CYS A 505 1.69 16.58 -17.56
C CYS A 505 2.77 15.79 -18.31
N GLN A 506 2.57 14.47 -18.48
CA GLN A 506 3.48 13.59 -19.21
C GLN A 506 3.43 13.80 -20.73
N LEU A 507 2.36 14.43 -21.24
CA LEU A 507 2.27 14.80 -22.65
C LEU A 507 3.14 16.03 -22.92
N PRO A 508 3.83 16.12 -24.08
CA PRO A 508 4.56 17.34 -24.45
C PRO A 508 3.65 18.58 -24.40
N ASN A 509 4.00 19.54 -23.55
CA ASN A 509 3.20 20.74 -23.32
C ASN A 509 4.08 21.91 -22.84
N ALA A 510 3.54 23.13 -22.93
CA ALA A 510 4.14 24.36 -22.42
C ALA A 510 3.46 24.88 -21.14
N GLY A 511 2.74 24.02 -20.40
CA GLY A 511 1.97 24.35 -19.21
C GLY A 511 0.46 24.30 -19.43
N VAL A 512 -0.29 24.94 -18.53
CA VAL A 512 -1.76 24.99 -18.55
C VAL A 512 -2.21 26.40 -18.91
N GLY A 513 -2.85 26.55 -20.07
CA GLY A 513 -3.37 27.83 -20.55
C GLY A 513 -4.72 28.20 -19.94
N LEU A 514 -5.43 27.21 -19.41
CA LEU A 514 -6.69 27.39 -18.70
C LEU A 514 -6.90 26.27 -17.68
N ALA A 515 -6.74 26.60 -16.40
CA ALA A 515 -7.16 25.76 -15.28
C ALA A 515 -8.54 26.22 -14.78
N ARG A 516 -9.53 25.33 -14.83
CA ARG A 516 -10.94 25.62 -14.53
C ARG A 516 -11.29 25.31 -13.08
N LEU A 517 -11.63 26.32 -12.29
CA LEU A 517 -11.93 26.18 -10.86
C LEU A 517 -13.27 25.45 -10.60
N GLU A 518 -14.18 25.46 -11.56
CA GLU A 518 -15.54 24.91 -11.43
C GLU A 518 -15.53 23.40 -11.15
N PHE A 519 -14.58 22.68 -11.73
CA PHE A 519 -14.41 21.24 -11.47
C PHE A 519 -14.00 20.96 -10.03
N ILE A 520 -13.16 21.82 -9.44
CA ILE A 520 -12.76 21.70 -8.03
C ILE A 520 -13.97 21.96 -7.14
N ILE A 521 -14.77 22.99 -7.44
CA ILE A 521 -15.95 23.31 -6.64
C ILE A 521 -17.01 22.20 -6.76
N ASN A 522 -17.32 21.71 -7.95
CA ASN A 522 -18.32 20.65 -8.13
C ASN A 522 -17.89 19.33 -7.51
N ASN A 523 -16.67 18.87 -7.82
CA ASN A 523 -16.27 17.49 -7.51
C ASN A 523 -15.62 17.34 -6.14
N ASN A 524 -14.87 18.36 -5.68
CA ASN A 524 -14.10 18.26 -4.44
C ASN A 524 -14.75 18.99 -3.26
N ILE A 525 -15.70 19.91 -3.52
CA ILE A 525 -16.36 20.71 -2.48
C ILE A 525 -17.85 20.38 -2.40
N GLY A 526 -18.58 20.43 -3.50
CA GLY A 526 -19.99 20.03 -3.61
C GLY A 526 -20.99 20.91 -2.84
N VAL A 527 -20.54 21.95 -2.13
CA VAL A 527 -21.37 22.81 -1.28
C VAL A 527 -21.30 24.26 -1.73
N HIS A 528 -22.44 24.94 -1.69
CA HIS A 528 -22.53 26.35 -2.00
C HIS A 528 -21.74 27.22 -1.00
N PRO A 529 -20.88 28.17 -1.44
CA PRO A 529 -20.02 28.94 -0.54
C PRO A 529 -20.81 29.77 0.50
N LYS A 530 -22.01 30.27 0.18
CA LYS A 530 -22.85 30.95 1.19
C LYS A 530 -23.36 30.00 2.28
N ALA A 531 -23.64 28.74 1.97
CA ALA A 531 -24.00 27.76 3.00
C ALA A 531 -22.85 27.54 4.00
N ILE A 532 -21.61 27.59 3.51
CA ILE A 532 -20.40 27.53 4.35
C ILE A 532 -20.23 28.79 5.20
N LEU A 533 -20.49 29.97 4.63
CA LEU A 533 -20.35 31.26 5.35
C LEU A 533 -21.44 31.48 6.40
N ASP A 534 -22.65 31.00 6.14
CA ASP A 534 -23.79 31.14 7.06
C ASP A 534 -23.73 30.09 8.19
N TYR A 535 -22.87 29.08 8.11
CA TYR A 535 -22.68 28.10 9.20
C TYR A 535 -22.19 28.78 10.50
N PRO A 536 -22.76 28.43 11.68
CA PRO A 536 -23.72 27.36 11.94
C PRO A 536 -25.20 27.75 11.81
N ALA A 537 -25.51 28.98 11.36
CA ALA A 537 -26.86 29.52 11.20
C ALA A 537 -27.54 29.05 9.90
N VAL A 538 -27.55 27.73 9.67
CA VAL A 538 -28.33 27.04 8.65
C VAL A 538 -29.29 26.04 9.33
N ASP A 539 -30.29 25.55 8.61
CA ASP A 539 -31.20 24.53 9.15
C ASP A 539 -30.48 23.20 9.45
N ALA A 540 -31.15 22.33 10.19
CA ALA A 540 -30.58 21.08 10.68
C ALA A 540 -30.09 20.14 9.57
N ASP A 541 -30.78 20.06 8.43
CA ASP A 541 -30.41 19.12 7.36
C ASP A 541 -29.20 19.63 6.58
N LEU A 542 -29.19 20.91 6.23
CA LEU A 542 -28.03 21.54 5.59
C LEU A 542 -26.82 21.53 6.53
N LYS A 543 -27.02 21.75 7.83
CA LYS A 543 -25.95 21.68 8.84
C LYS A 543 -25.25 20.32 8.82
N LYS A 544 -26.02 19.23 8.86
CA LYS A 544 -25.48 17.86 8.79
C LYS A 544 -24.74 17.60 7.47
N ALA A 545 -25.27 18.06 6.34
CA ALA A 545 -24.62 17.89 5.04
C ALA A 545 -23.28 18.64 4.98
N VAL A 546 -23.23 19.88 5.46
CA VAL A 546 -22.00 20.69 5.55
C VAL A 546 -20.97 20.04 6.48
N GLU A 547 -21.39 19.61 7.68
CA GLU A 547 -20.52 18.91 8.62
C GLU A 547 -19.97 17.60 8.04
N SER A 548 -20.78 16.87 7.27
CA SER A 548 -20.38 15.61 6.62
C SER A 548 -19.29 15.83 5.56
N VAL A 549 -19.40 16.85 4.71
CA VAL A 549 -18.35 17.08 3.68
C VAL A 549 -17.10 17.74 4.27
N ALA A 550 -17.24 18.54 5.33
CA ALA A 550 -16.14 19.27 5.95
C ALA A 550 -15.35 18.43 6.97
N ARG A 551 -15.61 17.12 7.06
CA ARG A 551 -14.89 16.20 7.95
C ARG A 551 -13.39 16.27 7.72
N GLY A 552 -12.63 16.18 8.81
CA GLY A 552 -11.16 16.29 8.79
C GLY A 552 -10.61 17.71 8.69
N HIS A 553 -11.45 18.76 8.54
CA HIS A 553 -11.02 20.15 8.52
C HIS A 553 -11.43 20.90 9.81
N ALA A 554 -10.69 21.98 10.12
CA ALA A 554 -10.91 22.75 11.35
C ALA A 554 -12.27 23.46 11.41
N SER A 555 -12.85 23.77 10.25
CA SER A 555 -14.19 24.35 10.11
C SER A 555 -14.69 24.18 8.67
N PRO A 556 -16.00 24.32 8.40
CA PRO A 556 -16.52 24.37 7.02
C PRO A 556 -15.85 25.42 6.13
N ARG A 557 -15.48 26.57 6.71
CA ARG A 557 -14.74 27.62 5.99
C ARG A 557 -13.32 27.18 5.63
N ALA A 558 -12.62 26.54 6.57
CA ALA A 558 -11.29 25.99 6.31
C ALA A 558 -11.36 24.91 5.23
N PHE A 559 -12.34 24.00 5.30
CA PHE A 559 -12.61 22.99 4.26
C PHE A 559 -12.69 23.61 2.86
N TYR A 560 -13.51 24.65 2.66
CA TYR A 560 -13.66 25.27 1.35
C TYR A 560 -12.34 25.87 0.84
N VAL A 561 -11.61 26.59 1.70
CA VAL A 561 -10.32 27.20 1.34
C VAL A 561 -9.26 26.14 1.04
N ASP A 562 -9.15 25.13 1.90
CA ASP A 562 -8.19 24.03 1.76
C ASP A 562 -8.44 23.26 0.46
N ARG A 563 -9.69 22.92 0.13
CA ARG A 563 -10.03 22.18 -1.09
C ARG A 563 -9.76 22.96 -2.36
N VAL A 564 -10.04 24.28 -2.37
CA VAL A 564 -9.66 25.16 -3.49
C VAL A 564 -8.14 25.20 -3.62
N ALA A 565 -7.42 25.42 -2.52
CA ALA A 565 -5.96 25.50 -2.52
C ALA A 565 -5.33 24.19 -2.99
N GLU A 566 -5.78 23.04 -2.48
CA GLU A 566 -5.32 21.71 -2.88
C GLU A 566 -5.60 21.43 -4.36
N GLY A 567 -6.82 21.72 -4.84
CA GLY A 567 -7.17 21.50 -6.25
C GLY A 567 -6.29 22.31 -7.21
N VAL A 568 -6.07 23.59 -6.90
CA VAL A 568 -5.20 24.47 -7.70
C VAL A 568 -3.72 24.07 -7.57
N ALA A 569 -3.26 23.77 -6.35
CA ALA A 569 -1.88 23.37 -6.09
C ALA A 569 -1.52 22.04 -6.76
N THR A 570 -2.45 21.08 -6.81
CA THR A 570 -2.29 19.81 -7.52
C THR A 570 -2.02 20.03 -9.01
N ILE A 571 -2.83 20.87 -9.67
CA ILE A 571 -2.62 21.22 -11.08
C ILE A 571 -1.29 21.97 -11.24
N ALA A 572 -1.02 22.97 -10.41
CA ALA A 572 0.22 23.75 -10.49
C ALA A 572 1.48 22.88 -10.29
N ALA A 573 1.44 21.92 -9.37
CA ALA A 573 2.51 20.99 -9.09
C ALA A 573 2.77 20.05 -10.26
N ALA A 574 1.73 19.48 -10.87
CA ALA A 574 1.87 18.58 -12.01
C ALA A 574 2.63 19.20 -13.19
N PHE A 575 2.48 20.52 -13.39
CA PHE A 575 3.09 21.24 -14.51
C PHE A 575 4.31 22.08 -14.12
N TRP A 576 4.74 22.06 -12.85
CA TRP A 576 5.90 22.84 -12.40
C TRP A 576 7.16 22.49 -13.22
N PRO A 577 8.01 23.47 -13.62
CA PRO A 577 7.91 24.91 -13.38
C PRO A 577 7.20 25.70 -14.50
N LYS A 578 6.41 25.05 -15.35
CA LYS A 578 5.69 25.69 -16.47
C LYS A 578 4.53 26.56 -15.95
N PRO A 579 4.12 27.58 -16.73
CA PRO A 579 3.00 28.45 -16.34
C PRO A 579 1.68 27.68 -16.25
N VAL A 580 0.90 28.00 -15.21
CA VAL A 580 -0.48 27.51 -15.02
C VAL A 580 -1.39 28.72 -14.81
N ILE A 581 -2.23 28.99 -15.79
CA ILE A 581 -3.17 30.12 -15.77
C ILE A 581 -4.49 29.66 -15.16
N VAL A 582 -4.77 30.09 -13.94
CA VAL A 582 -5.99 29.73 -13.21
C VAL A 582 -7.09 30.75 -13.49
N ARG A 583 -8.23 30.27 -13.98
CA ARG A 583 -9.44 31.09 -14.10
C ARG A 583 -10.24 30.97 -12.81
N MET A 584 -10.63 32.11 -12.24
CA MET A 584 -11.57 32.14 -11.13
C MET A 584 -12.93 31.57 -11.57
N SER A 585 -13.78 31.26 -10.59
CA SER A 585 -15.09 30.64 -10.86
C SER A 585 -15.91 31.48 -11.85
N ASP A 586 -16.30 30.84 -12.94
CA ASP A 586 -17.19 31.35 -14.00
C ASP A 586 -18.56 30.64 -13.94
N PHE A 587 -18.90 30.07 -12.78
CA PHE A 587 -20.22 29.46 -12.59
C PHE A 587 -21.33 30.47 -12.78
N LYS A 588 -22.35 30.04 -13.52
CA LYS A 588 -23.64 30.71 -13.58
C LYS A 588 -24.48 30.36 -12.34
N SER A 589 -25.44 31.22 -12.02
CA SER A 589 -26.36 31.01 -10.87
C SER A 589 -27.06 29.64 -10.90
N ASN A 590 -27.45 29.14 -12.07
CA ASN A 590 -28.07 27.82 -12.20
C ASN A 590 -27.11 26.66 -11.88
N GLU A 591 -25.80 26.83 -12.06
CA GLU A 591 -24.80 25.83 -11.67
C GLU A 591 -24.58 25.88 -10.16
N TYR A 592 -24.41 27.07 -9.57
CA TYR A 592 -24.36 27.23 -8.11
C TYR A 592 -25.61 26.66 -7.41
N ARG A 593 -26.79 26.77 -8.04
CA ARG A 593 -28.04 26.20 -7.54
C ARG A 593 -27.98 24.69 -7.32
N THR A 594 -27.19 23.97 -8.11
CA THR A 594 -27.08 22.49 -8.04
C THR A 594 -26.22 22.00 -6.88
N LEU A 595 -25.39 22.87 -6.30
CA LEU A 595 -24.59 22.54 -5.12
C LEU A 595 -25.48 22.36 -3.88
N ILE A 596 -24.97 21.63 -2.90
CA ILE A 596 -25.64 21.46 -1.60
C ILE A 596 -25.88 22.85 -0.98
N GLY A 597 -27.15 23.15 -0.65
CA GLY A 597 -27.59 24.45 -0.13
C GLY A 597 -27.77 25.55 -1.19
N GLY A 598 -27.45 25.30 -2.46
CA GLY A 598 -27.44 26.30 -3.53
C GLY A 598 -28.81 26.87 -3.88
N SER A 599 -29.86 26.05 -3.85
CA SER A 599 -31.25 26.45 -4.19
C SER A 599 -31.82 27.58 -3.34
N ARG A 600 -31.21 27.87 -2.19
CA ARG A 600 -31.60 28.97 -1.29
C ARG A 600 -31.02 30.32 -1.69
N TYR A 601 -29.85 30.29 -2.30
CA TYR A 601 -29.10 31.49 -2.63
C TYR A 601 -29.27 31.87 -4.11
N GLU A 602 -29.57 30.89 -4.95
CA GLU A 602 -29.77 31.06 -6.40
C GLU A 602 -31.18 30.57 -6.79
N PRO A 603 -32.22 31.41 -6.58
CA PRO A 603 -33.64 31.03 -6.69
C PRO A 603 -34.14 30.73 -8.10
#